data_AF-A0A1H4EDK0-F1
#
_entry.id   AF-A0A1H4EDK0-F1
#
_cell.length_a   1.000
_cell.length_b   1.000
_cell.length_c   1.000
_cell.angle_alpha   90.00
_cell.angle_beta   90.00
_cell.angle_gamma   90.00
#
_symmetry.space_group_name_H-M   'P 1'
#
loop_
_entity.id
_entity.type
_entity.pdbx_description
1 polymer ?
#
loop_
_entity_poly.entity_id
_entity_poly.type
_entity_poly.pdbx_seq_one_letter_code
_entity_poly.pdbx_strand_id
1 'polypeptide(L)' 'MYKKNQNHQFSLGDFNQPMGLKLDPENKWIKKAAMIPWDEIEAVYADLFPSDCGMPAKPLRMALGALLIQKK' A
#
# COMPACT_ATOMS: atom_id res chain seq x y z
N MET A 1 -18.71 1.72 -1.93
CA MET A 1 -18.12 3.07 -1.86
C MET A 1 -16.61 2.92 -1.78
N TYR A 2 -15.84 3.57 -2.64
CA TYR A 2 -14.38 3.65 -2.51
C TYR A 2 -13.97 5.04 -2.03
N LYS A 3 -13.06 5.09 -1.06
CA LYS A 3 -12.43 6.35 -0.63
C LYS A 3 -10.94 6.28 -0.97
N LYS A 4 -10.51 7.08 -1.95
CA LYS A 4 -9.09 7.21 -2.27
C LYS A 4 -8.35 7.70 -1.02
N ASN A 5 -7.32 6.97 -0.63
CA ASN A 5 -6.55 7.31 0.54
C ASN A 5 -5.56 8.41 0.14
N GLN A 6 -5.82 9.66 0.55
CA GLN A 6 -4.94 10.80 0.26
C GLN A 6 -3.78 10.92 1.26
N ASN A 7 -3.68 9.98 2.20
CA ASN A 7 -2.63 10.01 3.20
C ASN A 7 -1.27 9.79 2.53
N HIS A 8 -0.31 10.64 2.88
CA HIS A 8 1.07 10.50 2.43
C HIS A 8 1.62 9.12 2.82
N GLN A 9 2.08 8.37 1.83
CA GLN A 9 2.72 7.09 2.07
C GLN A 9 4.11 7.33 2.65
N PHE A 10 4.31 6.96 3.92
CA PHE A 10 5.63 7.04 4.54
C PHE A 10 6.67 6.24 3.75
N SER A 11 7.80 6.90 3.51
CA SER A 11 9.05 6.32 3.05
C SER A 11 9.75 5.61 4.21
N LEU A 12 10.69 4.70 3.89
CA LEU A 12 11.50 4.03 4.91
C LEU A 12 12.39 5.00 5.70
N GLY A 13 12.75 6.13 5.09
CA GLY A 13 13.56 7.16 5.71
C GLY A 13 12.76 8.07 6.65
N ASP A 14 11.44 8.04 6.58
CA ASP A 14 10.58 8.91 7.39
C ASP A 14 10.45 8.41 8.85
N PHE A 15 10.92 7.19 9.12
CA PHE A 15 10.95 6.64 10.46
C PHE A 15 12.20 7.11 11.21
N ASN A 16 12.02 7.71 12.38
CA ASN A 16 13.12 8.07 13.29
C ASN A 16 13.77 6.80 13.86
N GLN A 17 14.78 6.28 13.16
CA GLN A 17 15.48 5.06 13.54
C GLN A 17 16.48 5.33 14.67
N PRO A 18 16.53 4.50 15.74
CA PRO A 18 17.50 4.66 16.82
C PRO A 18 18.92 4.37 16.32
N MET A 19 19.93 4.96 16.97
CA MET A 19 21.33 4.79 16.56
C MET A 19 21.71 3.31 16.50
N GLY A 20 22.22 2.87 15.34
CA GLY A 20 22.66 1.49 15.11
C GLY A 20 21.62 0.56 14.49
N LEU A 21 20.33 0.94 14.44
CA LEU A 21 19.30 0.23 13.69
C LEU A 21 19.09 0.95 12.36
N LYS A 22 19.58 0.36 11.26
CA LYS A 22 19.27 0.84 9.90
C LYS A 22 18.34 -0.16 9.23
N LEU A 23 17.23 0.33 8.68
CA LEU A 23 16.40 -0.49 7.80
C LEU A 23 17.21 -0.83 6.53
N ASP A 24 17.21 -2.11 6.15
CA ASP A 24 17.91 -2.59 4.96
C ASP A 24 17.15 -2.16 3.69
N PRO A 25 17.66 -1.23 2.87
CA PRO A 25 16.99 -0.81 1.65
C PRO A 25 16.91 -1.92 0.59
N GLU A 26 17.76 -2.96 0.70
CA GLU A 26 17.81 -4.07 -0.24
C GLU A 26 16.79 -5.17 0.08
N ASN A 27 15.97 -4.99 1.11
CA ASN A 27 14.96 -5.97 1.49
C ASN A 27 14.05 -6.32 0.30
N LYS A 28 13.83 -7.62 0.11
CA LYS A 28 13.02 -8.16 -0.99
C LYS A 28 11.61 -7.55 -1.06
N TRP A 29 11.01 -7.21 0.08
CA TRP A 29 9.67 -6.60 0.12
C TRP A 29 9.68 -5.14 -0.30
N ILE A 30 10.73 -4.40 0.03
CA ILE A 30 10.91 -2.99 -0.37
C ILE A 30 11.04 -2.92 -1.89
N LYS A 31 11.93 -3.74 -2.47
CA LYS A 31 12.10 -3.80 -3.92
C LYS A 31 10.81 -4.20 -4.64
N LYS A 32 10.10 -5.21 -4.13
CA LYS A 32 8.81 -5.64 -4.70
C LYS A 32 7.76 -4.53 -4.61
N ALA A 33 7.66 -3.84 -3.48
CA ALA A 33 6.71 -2.75 -3.32
C ALA A 33 7.02 -1.56 -4.26
N ALA A 34 8.31 -1.26 -4.49
CA ALA A 34 8.73 -0.21 -5.41
C ALA A 34 8.45 -0.54 -6.89
N MET A 35 8.38 -1.82 -7.25
CA MET A 35 8.08 -2.26 -8.63
C MET A 35 6.59 -2.21 -8.99
N ILE A 36 5.70 -2.13 -8.00
CA ILE A 36 4.25 -2.18 -8.25
C ILE A 36 3.75 -0.76 -8.57
N PRO A 37 3.08 -0.53 -9.72
CA PRO A 37 2.46 0.75 -10.06
C PRO A 37 1.17 0.96 -9.26
N TRP A 38 1.31 1.34 -7.98
CA TRP A 38 0.19 1.41 -7.04
C TRP A 38 -0.95 2.32 -7.49
N ASP A 39 -0.64 3.51 -8.02
CA ASP A 39 -1.64 4.51 -8.37
C ASP A 39 -2.51 4.07 -9.55
N GLU A 40 -1.91 3.43 -10.56
CA GLU A 40 -2.60 2.91 -11.74
C GLU A 40 -3.56 1.78 -11.36
N ILE A 41 -3.10 0.85 -10.52
CA ILE A 41 -3.92 -0.28 -10.07
C ILE A 41 -5.01 0.22 -9.12
N GLU A 42 -4.74 1.24 -8.30
CA GLU A 42 -5.72 1.81 -7.39
C GLU A 42 -6.86 2.50 -8.14
N ALA A 43 -6.57 3.15 -9.27
CA ALA A 43 -7.61 3.71 -10.13
C ALA A 43 -8.58 2.62 -10.62
N VAL A 44 -8.06 1.52 -11.17
CA VAL A 44 -8.89 0.40 -11.65
C VAL A 44 -9.63 -0.28 -10.50
N TYR A 45 -9.00 -0.40 -9.33
CA TYR A 45 -9.62 -0.99 -8.15
C TYR A 45 -10.76 -0.14 -7.60
N ALA A 46 -10.63 1.19 -7.65
CA ALA A 46 -11.69 2.10 -7.23
C ALA A 46 -12.95 1.95 -8.08
N ASP A 47 -12.79 1.74 -9.38
CA ASP A 47 -13.89 1.58 -10.34
C ASP A 47 -14.75 0.33 -10.06
N LEU A 48 -14.21 -0.66 -9.32
CA LEU A 48 -14.96 -1.85 -8.90
C LEU A 48 -16.03 -1.56 -7.83
N PHE A 49 -16.01 -0.37 -7.22
CA PHE A 49 -16.95 0.01 -6.15
C PHE A 49 -17.79 1.24 -6.53
N PRO A 50 -18.66 1.13 -7.56
CA PRO A 50 -19.44 2.26 -8.08
C PRO A 50 -20.58 2.73 -7.15
N SER A 51 -20.96 1.92 -6.17
CA SER A 51 -22.04 2.25 -5.23
C SER A 51 -21.53 3.12 -4.07
N ASP A 52 -22.29 4.12 -3.67
CA ASP A 52 -21.98 4.98 -2.50
C ASP A 52 -22.58 4.48 -1.18
N CYS A 53 -23.29 3.35 -1.20
CA CYS A 53 -23.90 2.77 0.00
C CYS A 53 -22.97 1.76 0.70
N GLY A 54 -23.09 1.69 2.03
CA GLY A 54 -22.41 0.70 2.88
C GLY A 54 -21.05 1.14 3.40
N MET A 55 -20.27 0.18 3.91
CA MET A 55 -18.93 0.43 4.45
C MET A 55 -17.95 0.72 3.31
N PRO A 56 -17.10 1.77 3.40
CA PRO A 56 -16.06 2.01 2.42
C PRO A 56 -15.12 0.81 2.28
N ALA A 57 -14.80 0.46 1.04
CA ALA A 57 -13.83 -0.59 0.75
C ALA A 57 -12.45 -0.23 1.32
N LYS A 58 -11.68 -1.25 1.71
CA LYS A 58 -10.30 -1.07 2.16
C LYS A 58 -9.44 -0.59 0.99
N PRO A 59 -8.42 0.26 1.24
CA PRO A 59 -7.54 0.74 0.19
C PRO A 59 -6.80 -0.44 -0.46
N LEU A 60 -6.56 -0.34 -1.78
CA LEU A 60 -5.90 -1.38 -2.56
C LEU A 60 -4.62 -1.87 -1.88
N ARG A 61 -3.79 -0.93 -1.42
CA ARG A 61 -2.47 -1.22 -0.83
C ARG A 61 -2.56 -2.17 0.37
N MET A 62 -3.63 -2.06 1.16
CA MET A 62 -3.89 -2.95 2.30
C MET A 62 -4.38 -4.32 1.82
N ALA A 63 -5.35 -4.36 0.91
CA ALA A 63 -5.93 -5.61 0.41
C ALA A 63 -4.90 -6.45 -0.38
N LEU A 64 -4.23 -5.83 -1.36
CA LEU A 64 -3.19 -6.47 -2.17
C LEU A 64 -1.97 -6.82 -1.32
N GLY A 65 -1.56 -5.92 -0.42
CA GLY A 65 -0.45 -6.17 0.50
C GLY A 65 -0.69 -7.39 1.40
N ALA A 66 -1.88 -7.49 2.00
CA ALA A 66 -2.25 -8.64 2.81
C ALA A 66 -2.27 -9.95 1.99
N LEU A 67 -2.80 -9.89 0.75
CA LEU A 67 -2.83 -11.04 -0.14
C LEU A 67 -1.41 -11.48 -0.57
N LEU A 68 -0.50 -10.54 -0.82
CA LEU A 68 0.91 -10.82 -1.14
C LEU A 68 1.65 -11.49 0.03
N ILE A 69 1.31 -11.12 1.26
CA ILE A 69 1.86 -11.75 2.47
C ILE A 69 1.26 -13.15 2.65
N GLN A 70 -0.04 -13.31 2.46
CA GLN A 70 -0.73 -14.60 2.62
C GLN A 70 -0.30 -15.65 1.59
N LYS A 71 -0.06 -15.24 0.35
CA LYS A 71 0.26 -16.15 -0.77
C LYS A 71 1.74 -16.58 -0.81
N LYS A 72 2.53 -16.19 0.18
CA LYS A 72 3.95 -16.47 0.28
C LYS A 72 4.22 -17.50 1.37
#